data_AF-A0A382EKA7-F1
#
_entry.id   AF-A0A382EKA7-F1
#
_cell.length_a   1.000
_cell.length_b   1.000
_cell.length_c   1.000
_cell.angle_alpha   90.00
_cell.angle_beta   90.00
_cell.angle_gamma   90.00
#
_symmetry.space_group_name_H-M   'P 1'
#
loop_
_entity.id
_entity.type
_entity.pdbx_description
1 polymer ?
#
loop_
_entity_poly.entity_id
_entity_poly.type
_entity_poly.pdbx_seq_one_letter_code
_entity_poly.pdbx_strand_id
1 'polypeptide(L)'
;MTALVVGVLIMTSILAGAPMYLKSIEALGLQSALQVLSPSNRNVQVSVDRLPLTKRSVVSATEQVDVALRELGNLPISVTQESHTRLHYWGLKSDAIIPGPASDSAILQRFEGFSTHVDYVEGGAPSELVTQEAAITVAQVAVPVDRAELLGVTVGDDIWIASSTEDPPYLKLQVVGLFTPRDLQEEFWFGLGREVMDPPSPSLVARPPLPLFLSKDVLFDVVTGGSAAIGAHRWLVQLDFEELQTQSPSNIAGKVDLLEHALRRGLPESTVISALGNPLRSLVRRISFARIPTLMMGGVLLLAAGYYSIMAA
;
A
#
# COMPACT_ATOMS: atom_id res chain seq x y z
N MET A 1 64.16 6.30 7.88
CA MET A 1 63.14 7.36 7.76
C MET A 1 62.25 7.21 6.53
N THR A 2 62.77 7.13 5.30
CA THR A 2 61.96 7.05 4.07
C THR A 2 60.96 5.87 4.02
N ALA A 3 61.39 4.66 4.38
CA ALA A 3 60.52 3.48 4.43
C ALA A 3 59.37 3.62 5.45
N LEU A 4 59.62 4.31 6.57
CA LEU A 4 58.63 4.53 7.63
C LEU A 4 57.59 5.57 7.20
N VAL A 5 58.04 6.66 6.58
CA VAL A 5 57.16 7.68 6.00
C VAL A 5 56.24 7.05 4.94
N VAL A 6 56.78 6.22 4.05
CA VAL A 6 55.99 5.51 3.03
C VAL A 6 54.99 4.55 3.66
N GLY A 7 55.40 3.77 4.68
CA GLY A 7 54.50 2.85 5.40
C GLY A 7 53.34 3.56 6.09
N VAL A 8 53.60 4.67 6.78
CA VAL A 8 52.56 5.49 7.43
C VAL A 8 51.62 6.13 6.40
N LEU A 9 52.14 6.55 5.24
CA LEU A 9 51.35 7.17 4.17
C LEU A 9 50.41 6.15 3.49
N ILE A 10 50.87 4.92 3.30
CA ILE A 10 50.04 3.81 2.79
C ILE A 10 48.95 3.45 3.81
N MET A 11 49.30 3.30 5.09
CA MET A 11 48.32 2.98 6.13
C MET A 11 47.26 4.07 6.27
N THR A 12 47.66 5.34 6.30
CA THR A 12 46.71 6.47 6.41
C THR A 12 45.82 6.58 5.16
N SER A 13 46.33 6.31 3.96
CA SER A 13 45.49 6.23 2.75
C SER A 13 44.46 5.11 2.82
N ILE A 14 44.84 3.92 3.29
CA ILE A 14 43.91 2.78 3.44
C ILE A 14 42.86 3.09 4.51
N LEU A 15 43.26 3.66 5.64
CA LEU A 15 42.37 4.08 6.73
C LEU A 15 41.40 5.20 6.30
N ALA A 16 41.85 6.15 5.49
CA ALA A 16 41.00 7.19 4.92
C ALA A 16 40.06 6.67 3.83
N GLY A 17 40.47 5.66 3.06
CA GLY A 17 39.68 5.07 1.98
C GLY A 17 38.61 4.08 2.47
N ALA A 18 38.81 3.42 3.61
CA ALA A 18 37.89 2.40 4.12
C ALA A 18 36.45 2.91 4.36
N PRO A 19 36.21 4.11 4.96
CA PRO A 19 34.87 4.66 5.08
C PRO A 19 34.19 4.93 3.72
N MET A 20 34.94 5.42 2.72
CA MET A 20 34.40 5.65 1.37
C MET A 20 34.01 4.34 0.68
N TYR A 21 34.84 3.30 0.79
CA TYR A 21 34.54 1.99 0.25
C TYR A 21 33.29 1.38 0.88
N LEU A 22 33.18 1.43 2.21
CA LEU A 22 32.01 0.93 2.94
C LEU A 22 30.72 1.69 2.56
N LYS A 23 30.79 3.01 2.43
CA LYS A 23 29.65 3.83 1.98
C LYS A 23 29.23 3.47 0.55
N SER A 24 30.18 3.14 -0.32
CA SER A 24 29.90 2.72 -1.69
C SER A 24 29.21 1.36 -1.74
N ILE A 25 29.64 0.39 -0.91
CA ILE A 25 28.95 -0.91 -0.77
C ILE A 25 27.52 -0.70 -0.27
N GLU A 26 27.34 0.18 0.72
CA GLU A 26 26.03 0.48 1.30
C GLU A 26 25.07 1.07 0.25
N ALA A 27 25.53 2.05 -0.53
CA ALA A 27 24.75 2.65 -1.61
C ALA A 27 24.41 1.63 -2.71
N LEU A 28 25.39 0.85 -3.18
CA LEU A 28 25.16 -0.18 -4.20
C LEU A 28 24.23 -1.29 -3.71
N GLY A 29 24.38 -1.70 -2.45
CA GLY A 29 23.54 -2.71 -1.82
C GLY A 29 22.09 -2.23 -1.66
N LEU A 30 21.91 -0.96 -1.29
CA LEU A 30 20.58 -0.34 -1.20
C LEU A 30 19.92 -0.26 -2.58
N GLN A 31 20.64 0.26 -3.58
CA GLN A 31 20.15 0.38 -4.95
C GLN A 31 19.75 -0.99 -5.51
N SER A 32 20.57 -2.03 -5.30
CA SER A 32 20.24 -3.39 -5.71
C SER A 32 19.00 -3.94 -5.01
N ALA A 33 18.89 -3.77 -3.67
CA ALA A 33 17.72 -4.21 -2.91
C ALA A 33 16.44 -3.52 -3.39
N LEU A 34 16.52 -2.23 -3.70
CA LEU A 34 15.41 -1.43 -4.20
C LEU A 34 15.02 -1.79 -5.64
N GLN A 35 15.98 -2.07 -6.53
CA GLN A 35 15.72 -2.46 -7.91
C GLN A 35 14.98 -3.80 -8.03
N VAL A 36 15.24 -4.75 -7.11
CA VAL A 36 14.59 -6.06 -7.09
C VAL A 36 13.11 -5.95 -6.70
N LEU A 37 12.72 -4.92 -5.96
CA LEU A 37 11.33 -4.70 -5.59
C LEU A 37 10.54 -4.17 -6.79
N SER A 38 9.33 -4.71 -7.00
CA SER A 38 8.38 -4.13 -7.94
C SER A 38 8.02 -2.70 -7.51
N PRO A 39 7.59 -1.83 -8.44
CA PRO A 39 7.22 -0.45 -8.14
C PRO A 39 6.26 -0.34 -6.94
N SER A 40 5.20 -1.16 -6.92
CA SER A 40 4.22 -1.26 -5.82
C SER A 40 4.81 -1.67 -4.45
N ASN A 41 5.91 -2.43 -4.45
CA ASN A 41 6.58 -2.94 -3.25
C ASN A 41 7.65 -1.99 -2.71
N ARG A 42 7.98 -0.91 -3.44
CA ARG A 42 8.90 0.14 -2.97
C ARG A 42 8.22 1.16 -2.07
N ASN A 43 6.90 1.13 -2.00
CA ASN A 43 6.07 2.06 -1.23
C ASN A 43 5.73 1.51 0.15
N VAL A 44 5.16 2.37 0.98
CA VAL A 44 4.61 1.98 2.29
C VAL A 44 3.09 1.98 2.18
N GLN A 45 2.47 0.93 2.68
CA GLN A 45 1.02 0.85 2.79
C GLN A 45 0.62 0.83 4.26
N VAL A 46 -0.44 1.55 4.59
CA VAL A 46 -1.10 1.47 5.90
C VAL A 46 -2.50 0.93 5.64
N SER A 47 -2.90 -0.13 6.34
CA SER A 47 -4.22 -0.76 6.18
C SER A 47 -4.95 -0.81 7.51
N VAL A 48 -6.26 -0.57 7.50
CA VAL A 48 -7.17 -0.86 8.62
C VAL A 48 -8.30 -1.72 8.09
N ASP A 49 -8.38 -2.97 8.55
CA ASP A 49 -9.32 -3.96 7.98
C ASP A 49 -10.75 -3.88 8.55
N ARG A 50 -10.94 -3.12 9.64
CA ARG A 50 -12.23 -2.98 10.34
C ARG A 50 -12.52 -1.52 10.67
N LEU A 51 -12.55 -0.68 9.65
CA LEU A 51 -12.89 0.72 9.78
C LEU A 51 -14.38 0.94 9.43
N PRO A 52 -15.14 1.69 10.24
CA PRO A 52 -16.41 2.25 9.80
C PRO A 52 -16.15 3.20 8.62
N LEU A 53 -16.63 2.86 7.43
CA LEU A 53 -16.47 3.62 6.19
C LEU A 53 -17.41 4.83 6.14
N THR A 54 -17.39 5.64 7.21
CA THR A 54 -18.07 6.94 7.26
C THR A 54 -17.07 8.04 6.99
N LYS A 55 -17.51 9.16 6.41
CA LYS A 55 -16.65 10.34 6.18
C LYS A 55 -15.88 10.75 7.44
N ARG A 56 -16.56 10.79 8.59
CA ARG A 56 -15.94 11.17 9.87
C ARG A 56 -14.84 10.21 10.31
N SER A 57 -15.09 8.91 10.24
CA SER A 57 -14.12 7.89 10.65
C SER A 57 -12.90 7.86 9.73
N VAL A 58 -13.10 7.97 8.42
CA VAL A 58 -12.00 7.98 7.44
C VAL A 58 -11.16 9.24 7.56
N VAL A 59 -11.78 10.43 7.71
CA VAL A 59 -11.06 11.68 7.96
C VAL A 59 -10.23 11.59 9.25
N SER A 60 -10.84 11.13 10.34
CA SER A 60 -10.13 10.97 11.62
C SER A 60 -8.97 10.00 11.52
N ALA A 61 -9.10 8.89 10.79
CA ALA A 61 -8.03 7.93 10.60
C ALA A 61 -6.92 8.49 9.69
N THR A 62 -7.30 9.22 8.64
CA THR A 62 -6.35 9.90 7.73
C THR A 62 -5.51 10.92 8.48
N GLU A 63 -6.11 11.71 9.37
CA GLU A 63 -5.36 12.66 10.21
C GLU A 63 -4.31 11.96 11.09
N GLN A 64 -4.62 10.78 11.65
CA GLN A 64 -3.65 10.00 12.43
C GLN A 64 -2.52 9.44 11.56
N VAL A 65 -2.85 8.99 10.35
CA VAL A 65 -1.85 8.56 9.36
C VAL A 65 -0.94 9.75 9.00
N ASP A 66 -1.49 10.90 8.65
CA ASP A 66 -0.71 12.11 8.30
C ASP A 66 0.23 12.56 9.42
N VAL A 67 -0.22 12.49 10.68
CA VAL A 67 0.64 12.78 11.83
C VAL A 67 1.79 11.78 11.91
N ALA A 68 1.52 10.49 11.70
CA ALA A 68 2.54 9.45 11.75
C ALA A 68 3.53 9.52 10.56
N LEU A 69 3.06 9.92 9.36
CA LEU A 69 3.91 10.09 8.17
C LEU A 69 4.98 11.17 8.34
N ARG A 70 4.82 12.10 9.28
CA ARG A 70 5.87 13.08 9.62
C ARG A 70 7.18 12.45 10.05
N GLU A 71 7.14 11.23 10.62
CA GLU A 71 8.34 10.47 11.00
C GLU A 71 9.21 10.08 9.78
N LEU A 72 8.61 10.00 8.58
CA LEU A 72 9.35 9.74 7.35
C LEU A 72 10.10 10.98 6.82
N GLY A 73 9.77 12.17 7.31
CA GLY A 73 10.29 13.44 6.81
C GLY A 73 9.82 13.73 5.39
N ASN A 74 10.75 14.05 4.49
CA ASN A 74 10.43 14.42 3.10
C ASN A 74 10.35 13.23 2.13
N LEU A 75 10.35 11.99 2.64
CA LEU A 75 10.28 10.80 1.79
C LEU A 75 8.92 10.62 1.09
N PRO A 76 7.76 10.89 1.72
CA PRO A 76 6.47 10.77 1.04
C PRO A 76 6.29 11.83 -0.06
N ILE A 77 5.97 11.40 -1.29
CA ILE A 77 5.61 12.27 -2.42
C ILE A 77 4.09 12.48 -2.44
N SER A 78 3.35 11.39 -2.32
CA SER A 78 1.89 11.38 -2.43
C SER A 78 1.30 10.31 -1.52
N VAL A 79 0.04 10.52 -1.14
CA VAL A 79 -0.76 9.56 -0.39
C VAL A 79 -2.05 9.37 -1.17
N THR A 80 -2.33 8.13 -1.57
CA THR A 80 -3.58 7.76 -2.25
C THR A 80 -4.35 6.77 -1.40
N GLN A 81 -5.68 6.78 -1.56
CA GLN A 81 -6.57 5.99 -0.72
C GLN A 81 -7.37 4.94 -1.51
N GLU A 82 -7.53 3.79 -0.87
CA GLU A 82 -8.42 2.70 -1.31
C GLU A 82 -9.36 2.34 -0.16
N SER A 83 -10.58 1.96 -0.50
CA SER A 83 -11.55 1.47 0.47
C SER A 83 -12.46 0.44 -0.15
N HIS A 84 -12.75 -0.62 0.59
CA HIS A 84 -13.75 -1.59 0.18
C HIS A 84 -14.58 -2.09 1.35
N THR A 85 -15.82 -2.43 1.04
CA THR A 85 -16.71 -3.06 2.00
C THR A 85 -16.38 -4.53 2.20
N ARG A 86 -16.96 -5.12 3.23
CA ARG A 86 -17.11 -6.58 3.29
C ARG A 86 -18.07 -7.03 2.18
N LEU A 87 -18.18 -8.35 2.02
CA LEU A 87 -19.13 -8.92 1.06
C LEU A 87 -20.57 -8.58 1.47
N HIS A 88 -21.32 -8.09 0.50
CA HIS A 88 -22.75 -7.86 0.56
C HIS A 88 -23.48 -8.84 -0.34
N TYR A 89 -24.76 -9.06 -0.10
CA TYR A 89 -25.61 -9.84 -1.02
C TYR A 89 -26.17 -8.93 -2.11
N TRP A 90 -26.34 -9.45 -3.33
CA TRP A 90 -26.91 -8.68 -4.42
C TRP A 90 -27.90 -9.44 -5.29
N GLY A 91 -28.70 -8.68 -6.06
CA GLY A 91 -29.58 -9.20 -7.11
C GLY A 91 -30.06 -8.09 -8.06
N LEU A 92 -30.53 -8.47 -9.25
CA LEU A 92 -31.09 -7.53 -10.25
C LEU A 92 -32.49 -7.01 -9.88
N LYS A 93 -33.12 -7.63 -8.90
CA LYS A 93 -34.40 -7.20 -8.32
C LYS A 93 -34.32 -7.27 -6.81
N SER A 94 -35.07 -6.42 -6.14
CA SER A 94 -35.09 -6.35 -4.68
C SER A 94 -35.54 -7.65 -4.00
N ASP A 95 -36.37 -8.45 -4.68
CA ASP A 95 -36.89 -9.74 -4.22
C ASP A 95 -36.07 -10.95 -4.68
N ALA A 96 -35.04 -10.74 -5.52
CA ALA A 96 -34.23 -11.80 -6.12
C ALA A 96 -32.98 -12.16 -5.31
N ILE A 97 -32.76 -11.55 -4.14
CA ILE A 97 -31.63 -11.90 -3.26
C ILE A 97 -31.94 -13.23 -2.57
N ILE A 98 -31.33 -14.30 -3.08
CA ILE A 98 -31.55 -15.66 -2.57
C ILE A 98 -30.74 -15.85 -1.28
N PRO A 99 -31.33 -16.30 -0.15
CA PRO A 99 -30.59 -16.66 1.05
C PRO A 99 -29.81 -17.97 0.91
N GLY A 100 -28.59 -18.03 1.46
CA GLY A 100 -27.87 -19.29 1.66
C GLY A 100 -26.40 -19.31 1.23
N PRO A 101 -25.77 -20.50 1.22
CA PRO A 101 -24.33 -20.64 0.95
C PRO A 101 -23.94 -20.41 -0.52
N ALA A 102 -24.92 -20.34 -1.42
CA ALA A 102 -24.75 -20.08 -2.85
C ALA A 102 -25.23 -18.68 -3.26
N SER A 103 -25.52 -17.80 -2.29
CA SER A 103 -25.96 -16.44 -2.55
C SER A 103 -24.91 -15.64 -3.31
N ASP A 104 -25.37 -14.85 -4.28
CA ASP A 104 -24.49 -13.96 -5.00
C ASP A 104 -24.02 -12.82 -4.12
N SER A 105 -22.72 -12.59 -4.15
CA SER A 105 -22.05 -11.60 -3.32
C SER A 105 -21.48 -10.47 -4.17
N ALA A 106 -21.44 -9.27 -3.62
CA ALA A 106 -20.84 -8.10 -4.23
C ALA A 106 -19.88 -7.44 -3.24
N ILE A 107 -18.88 -6.75 -3.78
CA ILE A 107 -17.94 -5.95 -3.00
C ILE A 107 -17.93 -4.53 -3.56
N LEU A 108 -18.21 -3.55 -2.70
CA LEU A 108 -18.18 -2.15 -3.08
C LEU A 108 -16.77 -1.65 -2.86
N GLN A 109 -16.18 -1.06 -3.90
CA GLN A 109 -14.79 -0.64 -3.92
C GLN A 109 -14.68 0.82 -4.34
N ARG A 110 -13.67 1.48 -3.80
CA ARG A 110 -13.31 2.84 -4.13
C ARG A 110 -11.80 2.94 -4.21
N PHE A 111 -11.33 3.50 -5.32
CA PHE A 111 -9.96 3.95 -5.47
C PHE A 111 -9.95 5.45 -5.79
N GLU A 112 -9.14 6.20 -5.07
CA GLU A 112 -8.93 7.62 -5.35
C GLU A 112 -8.22 7.81 -6.69
N GLY A 113 -8.88 8.43 -7.67
CA GLY A 113 -8.33 8.58 -9.03
C GLY A 113 -8.74 7.46 -10.01
N PHE A 114 -9.63 6.54 -9.61
CA PHE A 114 -10.08 5.41 -10.43
C PHE A 114 -10.31 5.70 -11.92
N SER A 115 -11.01 6.78 -12.26
CA SER A 115 -11.38 7.10 -13.64
C SER A 115 -10.20 7.37 -14.57
N THR A 116 -9.01 7.68 -14.05
CA THR A 116 -7.81 7.93 -14.88
C THR A 116 -6.99 6.67 -15.18
N HIS A 117 -7.27 5.56 -14.51
CA HIS A 117 -6.49 4.31 -14.59
C HIS A 117 -7.21 3.17 -15.34
N VAL A 118 -8.38 3.46 -15.90
CA VAL A 118 -9.23 2.49 -16.59
C VAL A 118 -9.70 3.04 -17.93
N ASP A 119 -10.01 2.13 -18.85
CA ASP A 119 -10.67 2.43 -20.11
C ASP A 119 -12.09 1.86 -20.09
N TYR A 120 -13.07 2.72 -20.35
CA TYR A 120 -14.47 2.34 -20.44
C TYR A 120 -14.76 1.74 -21.82
N VAL A 121 -15.18 0.49 -21.82
CA VAL A 121 -15.56 -0.26 -23.03
C VAL A 121 -16.98 0.11 -23.44
N GLU A 122 -17.87 0.22 -22.44
CA GLU A 122 -19.26 0.61 -22.62
C GLU A 122 -19.67 1.58 -21.50
N GLY A 123 -20.53 2.55 -21.83
CA GLY A 123 -20.97 3.56 -20.87
C GLY A 123 -19.87 4.56 -20.48
N GLY A 124 -19.79 4.93 -19.21
CA GLY A 124 -18.82 5.92 -18.73
C GLY A 124 -18.56 5.88 -17.23
N ALA A 125 -17.83 6.88 -16.74
CA ALA A 125 -17.44 6.96 -15.33
C ALA A 125 -18.65 7.19 -14.41
N PRO A 126 -18.68 6.55 -13.23
CA PRO A 126 -19.75 6.73 -12.26
C PRO A 126 -19.77 8.16 -11.70
N SER A 127 -20.98 8.69 -11.51
CA SER A 127 -21.19 10.00 -10.89
C SER A 127 -20.72 10.02 -9.44
N GLU A 128 -20.32 11.21 -8.99
CA GLU A 128 -19.96 11.50 -7.59
C GLU A 128 -21.18 11.86 -6.74
N LEU A 129 -22.37 11.93 -7.35
CA LEU A 129 -23.61 12.30 -6.69
C LEU A 129 -24.41 11.07 -6.28
N VAL A 130 -24.89 11.11 -5.05
CA VAL A 130 -25.85 10.15 -4.51
C VAL A 130 -27.24 10.74 -4.61
N THR A 131 -28.19 9.95 -5.11
CA THR A 131 -29.60 10.32 -5.20
C THR A 131 -30.42 9.49 -4.21
N GLN A 132 -31.61 9.95 -3.84
CA GLN A 132 -32.57 9.13 -3.10
C GLN A 132 -33.82 8.89 -3.95
N GLU A 133 -34.21 7.63 -4.06
CA GLU A 133 -35.47 7.21 -4.71
C GLU A 133 -36.30 6.42 -3.70
N ALA A 134 -37.52 6.87 -3.41
CA ALA A 134 -38.46 6.16 -2.53
C ALA A 134 -37.84 5.70 -1.17
N ALA A 135 -37.02 6.56 -0.55
CA ALA A 135 -36.27 6.32 0.69
C ALA A 135 -35.09 5.32 0.59
N ILE A 136 -34.72 4.89 -0.61
CA ILE A 136 -33.53 4.06 -0.88
C ILE A 136 -32.46 4.93 -1.54
N THR A 137 -31.23 4.76 -1.06
CA THR A 137 -30.06 5.43 -1.62
C THR A 137 -29.73 4.84 -2.99
N VAL A 138 -29.50 5.70 -3.98
CA VAL A 138 -29.13 5.32 -5.35
C VAL A 138 -27.78 5.93 -5.69
N ALA A 139 -26.86 5.09 -6.18
CA ALA A 139 -25.56 5.54 -6.66
C ALA A 139 -25.17 4.82 -7.95
N GLN A 140 -24.20 5.37 -8.66
CA GLN A 140 -23.69 4.83 -9.91
C GLN A 140 -22.41 4.02 -9.67
N VAL A 141 -22.25 2.95 -10.43
CA VAL A 141 -21.10 2.04 -10.35
C VAL A 141 -20.56 1.70 -11.73
N ALA A 142 -19.26 1.39 -11.76
CA ALA A 142 -18.61 0.75 -12.87
C ALA A 142 -18.19 -0.69 -12.52
N VAL A 143 -18.22 -1.58 -13.51
CA VAL A 143 -17.95 -3.02 -13.32
C VAL A 143 -16.88 -3.46 -14.34
N PRO A 144 -15.92 -4.33 -13.96
CA PRO A 144 -14.99 -4.93 -14.91
C PRO A 144 -15.74 -5.76 -15.96
N VAL A 145 -15.41 -5.57 -17.25
CA VAL A 145 -16.13 -6.22 -18.37
C VAL A 145 -16.16 -7.74 -18.23
N ASP A 146 -15.02 -8.37 -17.92
CA ASP A 146 -14.91 -9.83 -17.80
C ASP A 146 -15.85 -10.38 -16.71
N ARG A 147 -16.01 -9.65 -15.60
CA ARG A 147 -16.91 -10.07 -14.52
C ARG A 147 -18.36 -9.80 -14.87
N ALA A 148 -18.65 -8.68 -15.53
CA ALA A 148 -19.99 -8.34 -15.96
C ALA A 148 -20.54 -9.40 -16.92
N GLU A 149 -19.74 -9.85 -17.88
CA GLU A 149 -20.09 -10.94 -18.80
C GLU A 149 -20.35 -12.26 -18.07
N LEU A 150 -19.48 -12.63 -17.11
CA LEU A 150 -19.62 -13.86 -16.33
C LEU A 150 -20.93 -13.90 -15.51
N LEU A 151 -21.33 -12.75 -14.95
CA LEU A 151 -22.48 -12.65 -14.06
C LEU A 151 -23.75 -12.15 -14.75
N GLY A 152 -23.69 -11.84 -16.05
CA GLY A 152 -24.82 -11.39 -16.85
C GLY A 152 -25.29 -9.98 -16.48
N VAL A 153 -24.36 -9.09 -16.14
CA VAL A 153 -24.61 -7.68 -15.79
C VAL A 153 -24.28 -6.79 -16.98
N THR A 154 -25.14 -5.82 -17.25
CA THR A 154 -25.03 -4.90 -18.39
C THR A 154 -25.17 -3.44 -17.95
N VAL A 155 -24.77 -2.50 -18.83
CA VAL A 155 -24.99 -1.08 -18.57
C VAL A 155 -26.49 -0.78 -18.56
N GLY A 156 -26.95 -0.07 -17.53
CA GLY A 156 -28.35 0.25 -17.30
C GLY A 156 -29.03 -0.62 -16.25
N ASP A 157 -28.39 -1.71 -15.81
CA ASP A 157 -28.94 -2.59 -14.77
C ASP A 157 -28.94 -1.93 -13.38
N ASP A 158 -30.01 -2.19 -12.62
CA ASP A 158 -30.14 -1.81 -11.22
C ASP A 158 -29.76 -3.00 -10.33
N ILE A 159 -28.66 -2.85 -9.59
CA ILE A 159 -28.16 -3.82 -8.62
C ILE A 159 -28.65 -3.46 -7.23
N TRP A 160 -29.41 -4.35 -6.61
CA TRP A 160 -29.90 -4.20 -5.25
C TRP A 160 -28.92 -4.83 -4.27
N ILE A 161 -28.55 -4.10 -3.22
CA ILE A 161 -27.56 -4.53 -2.21
C ILE A 161 -28.23 -4.71 -0.86
N ALA A 162 -27.94 -5.84 -0.20
CA ALA A 162 -28.37 -6.15 1.16
C ALA A 162 -27.20 -6.58 2.05
N SER A 163 -27.28 -6.23 3.34
CA SER A 163 -26.26 -6.57 4.35
C SER A 163 -26.40 -7.99 4.88
N SER A 164 -27.61 -8.51 4.86
CA SER A 164 -27.95 -9.88 5.21
C SER A 164 -29.03 -10.38 4.27
N THR A 165 -29.28 -11.67 4.29
CA THR A 165 -30.34 -12.30 3.49
C THR A 165 -31.73 -12.11 4.09
N GLU A 166 -31.81 -11.60 5.32
CA GLU A 166 -33.07 -11.36 6.05
C GLU A 166 -33.47 -9.88 6.01
N ASP A 167 -32.50 -8.98 5.85
CA ASP A 167 -32.74 -7.54 5.76
C ASP A 167 -33.18 -7.14 4.34
N PRO A 168 -34.13 -6.19 4.21
CA PRO A 168 -34.45 -5.63 2.91
C PRO A 168 -33.22 -4.92 2.31
N PRO A 169 -33.11 -4.88 0.97
CA PRO A 169 -32.06 -4.12 0.31
C PRO A 169 -32.07 -2.66 0.76
N TYR A 170 -30.89 -2.14 1.12
CA TYR A 170 -30.75 -0.77 1.63
C TYR A 170 -30.16 0.20 0.60
N LEU A 171 -29.64 -0.33 -0.50
CA LEU A 171 -28.90 0.44 -1.50
C LEU A 171 -29.20 -0.11 -2.90
N LYS A 172 -29.43 0.80 -3.86
CA LYS A 172 -29.56 0.51 -5.28
C LYS A 172 -28.35 1.09 -6.03
N LEU A 173 -27.69 0.29 -6.84
CA LEU A 173 -26.51 0.67 -7.61
C LEU A 173 -26.81 0.52 -9.10
N GLN A 174 -26.76 1.63 -9.83
CA GLN A 174 -26.98 1.64 -11.27
C GLN A 174 -25.65 1.44 -12.00
N VAL A 175 -25.57 0.40 -12.84
CA VAL A 175 -24.40 0.15 -13.66
C VAL A 175 -24.37 1.15 -14.81
N VAL A 176 -23.40 2.06 -14.80
CA VAL A 176 -23.28 3.11 -15.84
C VAL A 176 -22.09 2.92 -16.75
N GLY A 177 -21.19 2.00 -16.43
CA GLY A 177 -20.03 1.72 -17.27
C GLY A 177 -19.43 0.34 -17.04
N LEU A 178 -18.98 -0.26 -18.13
CA LEU A 178 -18.12 -1.44 -18.12
C LEU A 178 -16.70 -1.01 -18.49
N PHE A 179 -15.71 -1.48 -17.76
CA PHE A 179 -14.34 -1.02 -17.93
C PHE A 179 -13.32 -2.17 -17.98
N THR A 180 -12.15 -1.83 -18.50
CA THR A 180 -10.94 -2.65 -18.43
C THR A 180 -9.81 -1.83 -17.80
N PRO A 181 -9.01 -2.39 -16.88
CA PRO A 181 -7.85 -1.70 -16.34
C PRO A 181 -6.77 -1.55 -17.41
N ARG A 182 -6.11 -0.39 -17.44
CA ARG A 182 -5.00 -0.14 -18.39
C ARG A 182 -3.80 -1.03 -18.11
N ASP A 183 -3.40 -1.08 -16.84
CA ASP A 183 -2.33 -1.93 -16.35
C ASP A 183 -2.65 -2.39 -14.91
N LEU A 184 -2.76 -3.70 -14.72
CA LEU A 184 -3.03 -4.32 -13.42
C LEU A 184 -1.84 -4.28 -12.45
N GLN A 185 -0.63 -4.01 -12.96
CA GLN A 185 0.61 -3.94 -12.17
C GLN A 185 0.96 -2.51 -11.75
N GLU A 186 0.13 -1.53 -12.14
CA GLU A 186 0.33 -0.14 -11.74
C GLU A 186 0.32 0.01 -10.21
N GLU A 187 1.17 0.91 -9.69
CA GLU A 187 1.25 1.22 -8.25
C GLU A 187 -0.12 1.64 -7.69
N PHE A 188 -0.93 2.29 -8.53
CA PHE A 188 -2.31 2.67 -8.27
C PHE A 188 -3.17 1.56 -7.69
N TRP A 189 -2.93 0.29 -8.06
CA TRP A 189 -3.72 -0.84 -7.57
C TRP A 189 -3.23 -1.39 -6.23
N PHE A 190 -2.25 -0.78 -5.56
CA PHE A 190 -1.73 -1.22 -4.26
C PHE A 190 -1.13 -2.65 -4.30
N GLY A 191 -0.83 -3.16 -5.50
CA GLY A 191 -0.47 -4.57 -5.73
C GLY A 191 -1.65 -5.55 -5.69
N LEU A 192 -2.88 -5.06 -5.59
CA LEU A 192 -4.13 -5.82 -5.50
C LEU A 192 -4.87 -5.93 -6.84
N GLY A 193 -4.31 -5.40 -7.94
CA GLY A 193 -5.03 -5.23 -9.22
C GLY A 193 -5.81 -6.46 -9.68
N ARG A 194 -5.23 -7.66 -9.56
CA ARG A 194 -5.93 -8.89 -9.94
C ARG A 194 -7.03 -9.28 -8.94
N GLU A 195 -6.77 -9.14 -7.65
CA GLU A 195 -7.70 -9.49 -6.56
C GLU A 195 -8.94 -8.59 -6.56
N VAL A 196 -8.77 -7.31 -6.91
CA VAL A 196 -9.87 -6.33 -6.91
C VAL A 196 -10.77 -6.46 -8.14
N MET A 197 -10.22 -6.92 -9.27
CA MET A 197 -10.98 -7.16 -10.51
C MET A 197 -11.64 -8.53 -10.53
N ASP A 198 -10.97 -9.54 -9.99
CA ASP A 198 -11.42 -10.92 -9.94
C ASP A 198 -11.33 -11.47 -8.51
N PRO A 199 -12.16 -10.96 -7.57
CA PRO A 199 -12.14 -11.43 -6.19
C PRO A 199 -12.49 -12.92 -6.12
N PRO A 200 -11.81 -13.70 -5.26
CA PRO A 200 -12.05 -15.13 -5.16
C PRO A 200 -13.44 -15.42 -4.60
N SER A 201 -14.02 -16.57 -5.00
CA SER A 201 -15.29 -17.03 -4.44
C SER A 201 -15.21 -17.21 -2.92
N PRO A 202 -16.24 -16.77 -2.16
CA PRO A 202 -16.25 -16.90 -0.71
C PRO A 202 -16.48 -18.36 -0.24
N SER A 203 -17.00 -19.21 -1.11
CA SER A 203 -17.22 -20.64 -0.86
C SER A 203 -17.05 -21.46 -2.14
N LEU A 204 -16.99 -22.78 -2.03
CA LEU A 204 -16.90 -23.69 -3.19
C LEU A 204 -18.17 -23.70 -4.05
N VAL A 205 -19.29 -23.19 -3.53
CA VAL A 205 -20.61 -23.25 -4.18
C VAL A 205 -21.06 -21.87 -4.65
N ALA A 206 -20.56 -20.80 -4.01
CA ALA A 206 -20.87 -19.43 -4.39
C ALA A 206 -20.11 -19.02 -5.65
N ARG A 207 -20.78 -18.25 -6.51
CA ARG A 207 -20.13 -17.57 -7.63
C ARG A 207 -19.13 -16.54 -7.11
N PRO A 208 -18.09 -16.20 -7.90
CA PRO A 208 -17.18 -15.13 -7.54
C PRO A 208 -17.93 -13.81 -7.31
N PRO A 209 -17.51 -12.97 -6.34
CA PRO A 209 -18.21 -11.73 -6.06
C PRO A 209 -18.18 -10.76 -7.24
N LEU A 210 -19.22 -9.93 -7.34
CA LEU A 210 -19.31 -8.81 -8.27
C LEU A 210 -18.58 -7.59 -7.67
N PRO A 211 -17.44 -7.15 -8.23
CA PRO A 211 -16.76 -5.94 -7.80
C PRO A 211 -17.42 -4.72 -8.42
N LEU A 212 -17.83 -3.80 -7.57
CA LEU A 212 -18.56 -2.59 -7.91
C LEU A 212 -17.70 -1.38 -7.56
N PHE A 213 -17.24 -0.65 -8.57
CA PHE A 213 -16.36 0.50 -8.38
C PHE A 213 -17.17 1.80 -8.32
N LEU A 214 -17.05 2.50 -7.20
CA LEU A 214 -17.69 3.80 -6.95
C LEU A 214 -16.71 4.95 -7.18
N SER A 215 -17.25 6.11 -7.54
CA SER A 215 -16.44 7.32 -7.70
C SER A 215 -16.20 8.01 -6.36
N LYS A 216 -14.95 8.46 -6.12
CA LYS A 216 -14.54 9.30 -4.96
C LYS A 216 -15.21 8.89 -3.64
N ASP A 217 -15.76 9.85 -2.90
CA ASP A 217 -16.34 9.65 -1.57
C ASP A 217 -17.75 9.05 -1.55
N VAL A 218 -18.30 8.68 -2.72
CA VAL A 218 -19.66 8.11 -2.82
C VAL A 218 -19.81 6.89 -1.91
N LEU A 219 -18.76 6.04 -1.82
CA LEU A 219 -18.78 4.89 -0.94
C LEU A 219 -19.14 5.26 0.52
N PHE A 220 -18.63 6.37 1.02
CA PHE A 220 -18.85 6.79 2.40
C PHE A 220 -20.23 7.42 2.64
N ASP A 221 -20.91 7.82 1.56
CA ASP A 221 -22.27 8.36 1.59
C ASP A 221 -23.33 7.26 1.42
N VAL A 222 -23.03 6.21 0.65
CA VAL A 222 -24.00 5.15 0.35
C VAL A 222 -24.08 4.08 1.43
N VAL A 223 -22.98 3.82 2.12
CA VAL A 223 -22.97 2.77 3.13
C VAL A 223 -23.51 3.32 4.44
N THR A 224 -24.80 3.08 4.66
CA THR A 224 -25.52 3.50 5.86
C THR A 224 -25.09 2.62 7.05
N GLY A 225 -24.87 3.24 8.20
CA GLY A 225 -24.22 2.64 9.38
C GLY A 225 -24.73 1.25 9.82
N GLY A 226 -23.94 0.57 10.66
CA GLY A 226 -24.19 -0.81 11.08
C GLY A 226 -23.06 -1.73 10.62
N SER A 227 -23.34 -3.03 10.47
CA SER A 227 -22.36 -4.01 9.95
C SER A 227 -21.98 -3.74 8.49
N ALA A 228 -22.90 -3.19 7.71
CA ALA A 228 -22.72 -2.85 6.29
C ALA A 228 -21.59 -1.84 6.07
N ALA A 229 -21.48 -0.88 7.00
CA ALA A 229 -20.50 0.21 6.98
C ALA A 229 -19.11 -0.20 7.45
N ILE A 230 -18.92 -1.42 7.91
CA ILE A 230 -17.59 -1.90 8.30
C ILE A 230 -16.90 -2.45 7.06
N GLY A 231 -15.73 -1.90 6.74
CA GLY A 231 -14.89 -2.35 5.65
C GLY A 231 -13.43 -2.15 5.96
N ALA A 232 -12.61 -2.28 4.91
CA ALA A 232 -11.20 -1.99 4.97
C ALA A 232 -10.91 -0.64 4.31
N HIS A 233 -9.88 0.04 4.81
CA HIS A 233 -9.37 1.28 4.25
C HIS A 233 -7.84 1.22 4.21
N ARG A 234 -7.26 1.64 3.09
CA ARG A 234 -5.81 1.57 2.85
C ARG A 234 -5.29 2.92 2.36
N TRP A 235 -4.11 3.28 2.84
CA TRP A 235 -3.31 4.40 2.35
C TRP A 235 -2.05 3.87 1.68
N LEU A 236 -1.81 4.24 0.43
CA LEU A 236 -0.55 4.01 -0.27
C LEU A 236 0.26 5.29 -0.21
N VAL A 237 1.37 5.19 0.49
CA VAL A 237 2.36 6.27 0.65
C VAL A 237 3.44 6.04 -0.39
N GLN A 238 3.38 6.82 -1.47
CA GLN A 238 4.40 6.76 -2.50
C GLN A 238 5.66 7.46 -2.01
N LEU A 239 6.79 6.77 -2.07
CA LEU A 239 8.06 7.29 -1.57
C LEU A 239 8.93 7.81 -2.71
N ASP A 240 9.69 8.86 -2.42
CA ASP A 240 10.70 9.39 -3.33
C ASP A 240 11.87 8.41 -3.46
N PHE A 241 11.94 7.77 -4.62
CA PHE A 241 12.94 6.78 -4.94
C PHE A 241 14.36 7.35 -5.06
N GLU A 242 14.49 8.61 -5.48
CA GLU A 242 15.78 9.27 -5.57
C GLU A 242 16.28 9.62 -4.18
N GLU A 243 15.42 10.20 -3.34
CA GLU A 243 15.76 10.52 -1.95
C GLU A 243 16.00 9.25 -1.12
N LEU A 244 15.26 8.16 -1.35
CA LEU A 244 15.54 6.88 -0.69
C LEU A 244 16.96 6.39 -0.96
N GLN A 245 17.51 6.58 -2.16
CA GLN A 245 18.86 6.13 -2.51
C GLN A 245 19.98 6.98 -1.86
N THR A 246 19.69 8.22 -1.46
CA THR A 246 20.69 9.10 -0.84
C THR A 246 20.85 8.85 0.67
N GLN A 247 19.85 8.22 1.30
CA GLN A 247 19.85 7.96 2.74
C GLN A 247 20.51 6.62 3.10
N SER A 248 20.98 6.49 4.34
CA SER A 248 21.50 5.20 4.81
C SER A 248 20.34 4.23 5.08
N PRO A 249 20.48 2.93 4.74
CA PRO A 249 19.53 1.88 5.09
C PRO A 249 19.12 1.87 6.56
N SER A 250 20.04 2.17 7.49
CA SER A 250 19.73 2.25 8.91
C SER A 250 18.80 3.41 9.26
N ASN A 251 18.94 4.55 8.57
CA ASN A 251 18.08 5.72 8.78
C ASN A 251 16.67 5.43 8.26
N ILE A 252 16.55 4.82 7.07
CA ILE A 252 15.26 4.44 6.48
C ILE A 252 14.55 3.43 7.39
N ALA A 253 15.25 2.39 7.85
CA ALA A 253 14.70 1.41 8.78
C ALA A 253 14.23 2.07 10.09
N GLY A 254 15.02 2.96 10.68
CA GLY A 254 14.64 3.70 11.88
C GLY A 254 13.40 4.58 11.69
N LYS A 255 13.28 5.26 10.54
CA LYS A 255 12.09 6.05 10.20
C LYS A 255 10.83 5.19 10.06
N VAL A 256 10.94 4.02 9.42
CA VAL A 256 9.83 3.08 9.29
C VAL A 256 9.41 2.53 10.67
N ASP A 257 10.38 2.21 11.53
CA ASP A 257 10.08 1.78 12.90
C ASP A 257 9.36 2.91 13.68
N LEU A 258 9.81 4.16 13.57
CA LEU A 258 9.15 5.32 14.21
C LEU A 258 7.72 5.53 13.69
N LEU A 259 7.51 5.42 12.37
CA LEU A 259 6.19 5.45 11.76
C LEU A 259 5.28 4.38 12.37
N GLU A 260 5.75 3.14 12.48
CA GLU A 260 4.96 2.04 13.06
C GLU A 260 4.61 2.31 14.54
N HIS A 261 5.54 2.86 15.33
CA HIS A 261 5.28 3.25 16.71
C HIS A 261 4.32 4.44 16.84
N ALA A 262 4.35 5.39 15.91
CA ALA A 262 3.39 6.49 15.85
C ALA A 262 1.98 5.99 15.51
N LEU A 263 1.86 5.12 14.50
CA LEU A 263 0.60 4.51 14.10
C LEU A 263 0.00 3.63 15.20
N ARG A 264 0.80 2.81 15.89
CA ARG A 264 0.32 2.01 17.04
C ARG A 264 -0.25 2.86 18.19
N ARG A 265 0.17 4.12 18.32
CA ARG A 265 -0.35 5.04 19.34
C ARG A 265 -1.60 5.79 18.88
N GLY A 266 -1.64 6.26 17.64
CA GLY A 266 -2.74 7.07 17.10
C GLY A 266 -3.87 6.26 16.47
N LEU A 267 -3.54 5.12 15.86
CA LEU A 267 -4.45 4.23 15.13
C LEU A 267 -4.06 2.75 15.37
N PRO A 268 -4.30 2.21 16.58
CA PRO A 268 -3.80 0.90 17.01
C PRO A 268 -4.24 -0.29 16.13
N GLU A 269 -5.39 -0.17 15.47
CA GLU A 269 -5.96 -1.16 14.55
C GLU A 269 -5.30 -1.17 13.17
N SER A 270 -4.38 -0.24 12.90
CA SER A 270 -3.66 -0.18 11.64
C SER A 270 -2.53 -1.18 11.56
N THR A 271 -2.28 -1.66 10.34
CA THR A 271 -1.16 -2.51 9.97
C THR A 271 -0.32 -1.81 8.93
N VAL A 272 0.98 -1.69 9.18
CA VAL A 272 1.95 -1.18 8.20
C VAL A 272 2.46 -2.34 7.35
N ILE A 273 2.24 -2.25 6.05
CA ILE A 273 2.71 -3.23 5.06
C ILE A 273 3.80 -2.54 4.25
N SER A 274 5.03 -3.02 4.36
CA SER A 274 6.15 -2.55 3.54
C SER A 274 7.08 -3.69 3.20
N ALA A 275 7.36 -3.87 1.91
CA ALA A 275 8.36 -4.83 1.46
C ALA A 275 9.80 -4.29 1.63
N LEU A 276 9.98 -3.03 2.06
CA LEU A 276 11.30 -2.43 2.34
C LEU A 276 11.95 -3.01 3.60
N GLY A 277 11.15 -3.35 4.63
CA GLY A 277 11.68 -3.68 5.96
C GLY A 277 12.64 -4.88 5.97
N ASN A 278 12.27 -5.99 5.32
CA ASN A 278 13.09 -7.21 5.34
C ASN A 278 14.39 -7.10 4.52
N PRO A 279 14.37 -6.60 3.26
CA PRO A 279 15.58 -6.32 2.49
C PRO A 279 16.52 -5.34 3.20
N LEU A 280 16.00 -4.24 3.75
CA LEU A 280 16.81 -3.24 4.43
C LEU A 280 17.48 -3.79 5.70
N ARG A 281 16.73 -4.53 6.54
CA ARG A 281 17.31 -5.17 7.75
C ARG A 281 18.38 -6.20 7.41
N SER A 282 18.19 -6.98 6.34
CA SER A 282 19.19 -7.91 5.82
C SER A 282 20.45 -7.17 5.35
N LEU A 283 20.29 -6.07 4.62
CA LEU A 283 21.38 -5.24 4.15
C LEU A 283 22.17 -4.61 5.31
N VAL A 284 21.50 -4.01 6.28
CA VAL A 284 22.11 -3.44 7.50
C VAL A 284 22.93 -4.48 8.25
N ARG A 285 22.40 -5.71 8.38
CA ARG A 285 23.12 -6.82 9.03
C ARG A 285 24.39 -7.18 8.25
N ARG A 286 24.32 -7.33 6.93
CA ARG A 286 25.47 -7.65 6.07
C ARG A 286 26.55 -6.57 6.10
N ILE A 287 26.16 -5.29 6.04
CA ILE A 287 27.07 -4.16 6.13
C ILE A 287 27.73 -4.11 7.50
N SER A 288 26.97 -4.33 8.58
CA SER A 288 27.51 -4.35 9.94
C SER A 288 28.55 -5.46 10.12
N PHE A 289 28.28 -6.67 9.60
CA PHE A 289 29.25 -7.76 9.59
C PHE A 289 30.52 -7.45 8.78
N ALA A 290 30.42 -6.70 7.69
CA ALA A 290 31.58 -6.28 6.91
C ALA A 290 32.39 -5.17 7.62
N ARG A 291 31.72 -4.26 8.32
CA ARG A 291 32.29 -3.06 8.96
C ARG A 291 33.10 -3.37 10.22
N ILE A 292 32.67 -4.35 11.02
CA ILE A 292 33.35 -4.71 12.28
C ILE A 292 34.80 -5.17 12.04
N PRO A 293 35.08 -6.13 11.12
CA PRO A 293 36.45 -6.53 10.81
C PRO A 293 37.29 -5.41 10.18
N THR A 294 36.70 -4.56 9.32
CA THR A 294 37.44 -3.44 8.69
C THR A 294 37.88 -2.42 9.72
N LEU A 295 37.01 -2.08 10.68
CA LEU A 295 37.35 -1.16 11.77
C LEU A 295 38.38 -1.78 12.72
N MET A 296 38.26 -3.07 13.03
CA MET A 296 39.27 -3.79 13.84
C MET A 296 40.64 -3.80 13.15
N MET A 297 40.69 -4.10 11.86
CA MET A 297 41.94 -4.09 11.10
C MET A 297 42.51 -2.68 10.96
N GLY A 298 41.66 -1.66 10.78
CA GLY A 298 42.06 -0.26 10.84
C GLY A 298 42.64 0.14 12.20
N GLY A 299 42.03 -0.30 13.30
CA GLY A 299 42.54 -0.08 14.65
C GLY A 299 43.90 -0.75 14.88
N VAL A 300 44.08 -1.99 14.42
CA VAL A 300 45.37 -2.70 14.47
C VAL A 300 46.43 -1.99 13.64
N LEU A 301 46.08 -1.49 12.44
CA LEU A 301 46.99 -0.72 11.60
C LEU A 301 47.39 0.62 12.24
N LEU A 302 46.45 1.32 12.89
CA LEU A 302 46.74 2.54 13.64
C LEU A 302 47.66 2.27 14.83
N LEU A 303 47.43 1.19 15.58
CA LEU A 303 48.30 0.79 16.69
C LEU A 303 49.70 0.43 16.19
N ALA A 304 49.80 -0.31 15.08
CA ALA A 304 51.08 -0.64 14.46
C ALA A 304 51.81 0.61 14.00
N ALA A 305 51.13 1.52 13.29
CA ALA A 305 51.70 2.79 12.84
C ALA A 305 52.19 3.65 14.03
N GLY A 306 51.39 3.77 15.08
CA GLY A 306 51.76 4.46 16.31
C GLY A 306 52.98 3.85 16.98
N TYR A 307 53.01 2.51 17.11
CA TYR A 307 54.14 1.79 17.68
C TYR A 307 55.43 2.02 16.89
N TYR A 308 55.40 1.86 15.57
CA TYR A 308 56.57 2.09 14.72
C TYR A 308 57.00 3.56 14.73
N SER A 309 56.06 4.50 14.81
CA SER A 309 56.38 5.93 14.90
C SER A 309 57.06 6.29 16.23
N ILE A 310 56.65 5.66 17.34
CA ILE A 310 57.27 5.87 18.66
C ILE A 310 58.65 5.22 18.72
N MET A 311 58.82 4.02 18.16
CA MET A 311 60.09 3.30 18.22
C MET A 311 61.17 3.88 17.28
N ALA A 312 60.76 4.65 16.27
CA ALA A 312 61.65 5.32 15.32
C ALA A 312 61.95 6.80 15.66
N ALA A 313 61.34 7.33 16.74
CA ALA A 313 61.63 8.64 17.31
C ALA A 313 62.73 8.53 18.36
#